data_AF-A0A535RKQ0-F1
#
_entry.id   AF-A0A535RKQ0-F1
#
_cell.length_a   1.000
_cell.length_b   1.000
_cell.length_c   1.000
_cell.angle_alpha   90.00
_cell.angle_beta   90.00
_cell.angle_gamma   90.00
#
_symmetry.space_group_name_H-M   'P 1'
#
loop_
_entity.id
_entity.type
_entity.pdbx_description
1 polymer ?
#
loop_
_entity_poly.entity_id
_entity_poly.type
_entity_poly.pdbx_seq_one_letter_code
_entity_poly.pdbx_strand_id
1 'polypeptide(L)'
;MKHTFLYLITSLLLALTTTLLLTACLGSSGSSGPAPTSTSVADVPLVQLHWCKKPFMVFRDEGVRPTPTTSATVTTTSTPVATATATSGSTPTATPTTGAGAGTPTTLTDWSQVVTNLGFTVYLPGTLPRNTCLVSAQAIIHDPTFGGSFLIGYLLPDHTSITFSEAPVTSQNTSFACYISNSTSGALSQKNGTPPAGTPQATASPTQLPLQVCSGAKASTNVVLSARRSIEYLQHVFTTLQTNVTWIPAT
;
A
#
# COMPACT_ATOMS: atom_id res chain seq x y z
N MET A 1 -62.42 14.87 -13.22
CA MET A 1 -61.52 14.47 -12.12
C MET A 1 -61.72 13.02 -11.65
N LYS A 2 -62.95 12.47 -11.59
CA LYS A 2 -63.19 11.05 -11.20
C LYS A 2 -62.63 10.00 -12.18
N HIS A 3 -62.65 10.27 -13.48
CA HIS A 3 -62.15 9.29 -14.48
C HIS A 3 -60.62 9.15 -14.47
N THR A 4 -59.88 10.24 -14.24
CA THR A 4 -58.41 10.22 -14.17
C THR A 4 -57.89 9.39 -12.99
N PHE A 5 -58.62 9.40 -11.87
CA PHE A 5 -58.30 8.60 -10.69
C PHE A 5 -58.53 7.09 -10.92
N LEU A 6 -59.57 6.73 -11.68
CA LEU A 6 -59.86 5.34 -12.03
C LEU A 6 -58.78 4.74 -12.94
N TYR A 7 -58.24 5.53 -13.88
CA TYR A 7 -57.15 5.10 -14.78
C TYR A 7 -55.81 4.91 -14.06
N LEU A 8 -55.52 5.72 -13.05
CA LEU A 8 -54.31 5.56 -12.23
C LEU A 8 -54.35 4.29 -11.38
N ILE A 9 -55.52 3.95 -10.83
CA ILE A 9 -55.70 2.72 -10.04
C ILE A 9 -55.60 1.48 -10.92
N THR A 10 -56.21 1.47 -12.11
CA THR A 10 -56.13 0.33 -13.03
C THR A 10 -54.72 0.13 -13.59
N SER A 11 -53.97 1.21 -13.85
CA SER A 11 -52.57 1.13 -14.27
C SER A 11 -51.66 0.59 -13.15
N LEU A 12 -51.90 0.98 -11.90
CA LEU A 12 -51.11 0.52 -10.76
C LEU A 12 -51.38 -0.97 -10.44
N LEU A 13 -52.63 -1.43 -10.55
CA LEU A 13 -52.98 -2.84 -10.39
C LEU A 13 -52.36 -3.71 -11.50
N LEU A 14 -52.34 -3.24 -12.74
CA LEU A 14 -51.75 -3.99 -13.85
C LEU A 14 -50.23 -4.16 -13.69
N ALA A 15 -49.53 -3.12 -13.21
CA ALA A 15 -48.10 -3.17 -12.91
C ALA A 15 -47.75 -4.07 -11.70
N LEU A 16 -48.66 -4.19 -10.72
CA LEU A 16 -48.48 -5.08 -9.58
C LEU A 16 -48.66 -6.56 -9.97
N THR A 17 -49.55 -6.85 -10.93
CA THR A 17 -49.76 -8.22 -11.40
C THR A 17 -48.61 -8.75 -12.28
N THR A 18 -47.93 -7.90 -13.04
CA THR A 18 -46.81 -8.33 -13.90
C THR A 18 -45.54 -8.65 -13.12
N THR A 19 -45.34 -8.08 -11.93
CA THR A 19 -44.18 -8.39 -11.08
C THR A 19 -44.33 -9.70 -10.29
N LEU A 20 -45.57 -10.13 -10.02
CA LEU A 20 -45.83 -11.37 -9.28
C LEU A 20 -45.73 -12.65 -10.16
N LEU A 21 -45.80 -12.51 -11.50
CA LEU A 21 -45.74 -13.63 -12.44
C LEU A 21 -44.32 -13.99 -12.91
N LEU A 22 -43.29 -13.17 -12.62
CA LEU A 22 -41.89 -13.49 -12.96
C LEU A 22 -41.11 -14.23 -11.86
N THR A 23 -41.70 -14.44 -10.68
CA THR A 23 -41.03 -15.11 -9.54
C THR A 23 -41.41 -16.59 -9.36
N ALA A 24 -42.17 -17.18 -10.29
CA ALA A 24 -42.65 -18.57 -10.20
C ALA A 24 -41.90 -19.58 -11.10
N CYS A 25 -40.79 -19.21 -11.75
CA CYS A 25 -39.99 -20.12 -12.56
C CYS A 25 -38.50 -20.06 -12.21
N LEU A 26 -38.12 -20.62 -11.05
CA LEU A 26 -36.92 -21.46 -10.94
C LEU A 26 -37.31 -22.66 -10.09
N GLY A 27 -37.59 -23.75 -10.81
CA GLY A 27 -38.17 -24.97 -10.28
C GLY A 27 -37.23 -25.77 -9.40
N SER A 28 -37.88 -26.49 -8.49
CA SER A 28 -37.40 -27.65 -7.77
C SER A 28 -36.77 -28.69 -8.71
N SER A 29 -35.56 -29.11 -8.41
CA SER A 29 -35.02 -30.40 -8.81
C SER A 29 -34.26 -30.96 -7.61
N GLY A 30 -34.87 -31.95 -6.96
CA GLY A 30 -34.22 -32.70 -5.89
C GLY A 30 -33.10 -33.57 -6.45
N SER A 31 -31.88 -33.31 -6.00
CA SER A 31 -30.90 -34.36 -5.75
C SER A 31 -30.16 -33.97 -4.48
N SER A 32 -30.36 -34.75 -3.42
CA SER A 32 -29.65 -34.65 -2.15
C SER A 32 -28.19 -35.08 -2.35
N GLY A 33 -27.37 -34.21 -2.95
CA GLY A 33 -25.93 -34.22 -2.80
C GLY A 33 -25.55 -33.09 -1.84
N PRO A 34 -24.63 -33.29 -0.88
CA PRO A 34 -24.13 -32.16 -0.11
C PRO A 34 -23.53 -31.15 -1.10
N ALA A 35 -24.16 -29.98 -1.19
CA ALA A 35 -23.55 -28.84 -1.85
C ALA A 35 -22.14 -28.69 -1.28
N PRO A 36 -21.09 -28.50 -2.11
CA PRO A 36 -19.77 -28.21 -1.58
C PRO A 36 -19.95 -26.97 -0.72
N THR A 37 -19.79 -27.15 0.58
CA THR A 37 -19.74 -26.05 1.52
C THR A 37 -18.56 -25.24 1.04
N SER A 38 -18.82 -24.11 0.38
CA SER A 38 -17.80 -23.09 0.19
C SER A 38 -17.41 -22.71 1.60
N THR A 39 -16.31 -23.30 2.06
CA THR A 39 -15.75 -23.03 3.37
C THR A 39 -15.30 -21.58 3.29
N SER A 40 -16.20 -20.66 3.62
CA SER A 40 -15.87 -19.26 3.87
C SER A 40 -14.83 -19.32 4.98
N VAL A 41 -13.57 -19.20 4.58
CA VAL A 41 -12.46 -19.11 5.52
C VAL A 41 -12.73 -17.82 6.29
N ALA A 42 -13.09 -17.96 7.56
CA ALA A 42 -13.41 -16.81 8.39
C ALA A 42 -12.24 -15.82 8.39
N ASP A 43 -12.51 -14.54 8.22
CA ASP A 43 -11.49 -13.50 8.31
C ASP A 43 -11.12 -13.23 9.77
N VAL A 44 -9.86 -12.88 10.02
CA VAL A 44 -9.33 -12.53 11.34
C VAL A 44 -8.60 -11.18 11.31
N PRO A 45 -8.64 -10.39 12.39
CA PRO A 45 -7.86 -9.15 12.51
C PRO A 45 -6.35 -9.40 12.37
N LEU A 46 -5.62 -8.42 11.82
CA LEU A 46 -4.17 -8.58 11.57
C LEU A 46 -3.37 -8.87 12.85
N VAL A 47 -3.72 -8.26 13.99
CA VAL A 47 -3.11 -8.52 15.31
C VAL A 47 -3.24 -9.98 15.78
N GLN A 48 -4.22 -10.73 15.26
CA GLN A 48 -4.44 -12.15 15.60
C GLN A 48 -3.71 -13.11 14.65
N LEU A 49 -3.03 -12.58 13.63
CA LEU A 49 -2.20 -13.39 12.75
C LEU A 49 -0.95 -13.85 13.51
N HIS A 50 -0.27 -14.87 12.96
CA HIS A 50 1.02 -15.34 13.44
C HIS A 50 2.09 -15.04 12.41
N TRP A 51 3.35 -15.07 12.82
CA TRP A 51 4.47 -15.04 11.87
C TRP A 51 4.61 -16.38 11.15
N CYS A 52 4.80 -16.37 9.84
CA CYS A 52 5.01 -17.61 9.07
C CYS A 52 6.28 -18.36 9.51
N LYS A 53 7.27 -17.60 9.99
CA LYS A 53 8.57 -18.08 10.49
C LYS A 53 8.92 -17.24 11.72
N LYS A 54 10.22 -17.09 12.01
CA LYS A 54 10.68 -16.12 13.01
C LYS A 54 10.25 -14.70 12.61
N PRO A 55 9.91 -13.83 13.58
CA PRO A 55 9.63 -12.43 13.30
C PRO A 55 10.72 -11.79 12.45
N PHE A 56 10.31 -11.21 11.33
CA PHE A 56 11.20 -10.44 10.46
C PHE A 56 10.67 -9.03 10.33
N MET A 57 11.19 -8.17 11.21
CA MET A 57 10.80 -6.78 11.33
C MET A 57 12.05 -5.91 11.34
N VAL A 58 12.17 -4.99 10.38
CA VAL A 58 13.33 -4.11 10.24
C VAL A 58 12.86 -2.69 9.98
N PHE A 59 13.10 -1.80 10.94
CA PHE A 59 12.80 -0.39 10.79
C PHE A 59 14.08 0.41 10.85
N ARG A 60 14.27 1.32 9.89
CA ARG A 60 15.46 2.17 9.79
C ARG A 60 15.05 3.62 9.78
N ASP A 61 15.82 4.44 10.49
CA ASP A 61 15.80 5.89 10.36
C ASP A 61 17.14 6.32 9.76
N GLU A 62 17.11 6.87 8.55
CA GLU A 62 18.31 7.35 7.84
C GLU A 62 18.80 8.71 8.35
N GLY A 63 18.08 9.30 9.32
CA GLY A 63 18.45 10.52 10.00
C GLY A 63 17.99 11.78 9.26
N VAL A 64 17.42 12.72 10.00
CA VAL A 64 17.00 14.02 9.45
C VAL A 64 18.22 14.79 8.97
N ARG A 65 18.28 15.14 7.69
CA ARG A 65 19.19 16.17 7.21
C ARG A 65 18.72 17.51 7.81
N PRO A 66 19.54 18.24 8.58
CA PRO A 66 19.20 19.61 8.92
C PRO A 66 19.14 20.39 7.61
N THR A 67 17.95 20.75 7.17
CA THR A 67 17.78 21.76 6.12
C THR A 67 18.43 23.03 6.66
N PRO A 68 19.42 23.65 6.00
CA PRO A 68 19.89 24.93 6.44
C PRO A 68 18.75 25.93 6.28
N THR A 69 18.10 26.30 7.39
CA THR A 69 17.30 27.51 7.47
C THR A 69 18.26 28.68 7.35
N THR A 70 18.59 29.07 6.13
CA THR A 70 19.19 30.37 5.88
C THR A 70 18.11 31.42 6.11
N SER A 71 17.82 31.73 7.38
CA SER A 71 17.22 33.01 7.73
C SER A 71 18.29 34.07 7.50
N ALA A 72 18.45 34.49 6.25
CA ALA A 72 19.04 35.78 5.95
C ALA A 72 18.02 36.83 6.40
N THR A 73 18.11 37.26 7.66
CA THR A 73 17.50 38.53 8.08
C THR A 73 18.23 39.62 7.31
N VAL A 74 17.63 40.07 6.20
CA VAL A 74 18.07 41.28 5.49
C VAL A 74 17.67 42.46 6.38
N THR A 75 18.62 42.95 7.18
CA THR A 75 18.48 44.25 7.83
C THR A 75 18.70 45.33 6.78
N THR A 76 17.60 45.83 6.19
CA THR A 76 17.63 47.04 5.36
C THR A 76 17.76 48.26 6.26
N THR A 77 18.98 48.70 6.54
CA THR A 77 19.23 50.06 7.04
C THR A 77 19.42 50.97 5.85
N SER A 78 18.40 51.78 5.57
CA SER A 78 18.41 52.81 4.53
C SER A 78 19.15 54.06 5.01
N THR A 79 20.23 54.41 4.33
CA THR A 79 20.77 55.78 4.30
C THR A 79 21.24 56.10 2.88
N PRO A 80 20.78 57.19 2.25
CA PRO A 80 21.24 57.56 0.91
C PRO A 80 22.55 58.36 1.01
N VAL A 81 23.46 58.17 0.06
CA VAL A 81 24.26 59.21 -0.64
C VAL A 81 25.37 58.54 -1.51
N ALA A 82 25.63 59.18 -2.64
CA ALA A 82 26.30 58.72 -3.86
C ALA A 82 27.80 58.35 -3.77
N THR A 83 28.25 57.48 -4.68
CA THR A 83 29.17 57.77 -5.82
C THR A 83 29.84 56.47 -6.30
N ALA A 84 29.79 56.20 -7.60
CA ALA A 84 30.42 55.04 -8.22
C ALA A 84 31.93 55.25 -8.43
N THR A 85 32.76 54.26 -8.09
CA THR A 85 34.03 53.98 -8.78
C THR A 85 34.38 52.50 -8.59
N ALA A 86 34.64 51.80 -9.70
CA ALA A 86 35.06 50.41 -9.73
C ALA A 86 36.53 50.27 -9.34
N THR A 87 36.88 49.28 -8.51
CA THR A 87 38.25 48.76 -8.41
C THR A 87 38.19 47.27 -8.08
N SER A 88 38.73 46.48 -9.00
CA SER A 88 38.92 45.04 -8.88
C SER A 88 39.95 44.70 -7.81
N GLY A 89 39.71 43.61 -7.07
CA GLY A 89 40.76 42.91 -6.33
C GLY A 89 40.42 42.69 -4.86
N SER A 90 39.79 41.57 -4.56
CA SER A 90 39.91 40.84 -3.28
C SER A 90 39.22 39.49 -3.44
N THR A 91 40.02 38.43 -3.54
CA THR A 91 39.58 37.04 -3.50
C THR A 91 38.87 36.78 -2.18
N PRO A 92 37.58 36.38 -2.14
CA PRO A 92 37.04 35.80 -0.92
C PRO A 92 37.65 34.42 -0.78
N THR A 93 38.50 34.24 0.24
CA THR A 93 38.83 32.92 0.78
C THR A 93 37.53 32.28 1.22
N ALA A 94 36.95 31.46 0.33
CA ALA A 94 35.91 30.53 0.71
C ALA A 94 36.57 29.45 1.58
N THR A 95 36.53 29.64 2.89
CA THR A 95 36.67 28.53 3.83
C THR A 95 35.61 27.51 3.44
N PRO A 96 35.97 26.25 3.11
CA PRO A 96 34.97 25.22 2.96
C PRO A 96 34.44 24.94 4.37
N THR A 97 33.38 25.63 4.77
CA THR A 97 32.62 25.19 5.94
C THR A 97 32.07 23.83 5.57
N THR A 98 32.61 22.81 6.22
CA THR A 98 32.31 21.40 6.07
C THR A 98 30.81 21.20 5.92
N GLY A 99 30.45 20.50 4.84
CA GLY A 99 29.09 20.14 4.52
C GLY A 99 28.39 19.44 5.70
N ALA A 100 27.08 19.67 5.76
CA ALA A 100 26.12 19.05 6.64
C ALA A 100 26.43 17.56 6.93
N GLY A 101 26.52 17.22 8.21
CA GLY A 101 26.49 15.82 8.62
C GLY A 101 25.13 15.22 8.27
N ALA A 102 25.13 14.20 7.42
CA ALA A 102 24.02 13.26 7.38
C ALA A 102 23.84 12.66 8.78
N GLY A 103 22.60 12.55 9.26
CA GLY A 103 22.34 11.83 10.49
C GLY A 103 22.90 10.40 10.40
N THR A 104 23.33 9.83 11.53
CA THR A 104 23.79 8.43 11.52
C THR A 104 22.55 7.53 11.44
N PRO A 105 22.47 6.59 10.46
CA PRO A 105 21.34 5.70 10.35
C PRO A 105 21.18 4.85 11.62
N THR A 106 19.94 4.72 12.10
CA THR A 106 19.61 3.93 13.30
C THR A 106 18.55 2.88 13.00
N THR A 107 18.58 1.78 13.74
CA THR A 107 17.53 0.74 13.67
C THR A 107 16.52 0.99 14.78
N LEU A 108 15.25 1.04 14.42
CA LEU A 108 14.14 1.21 15.34
C LEU A 108 13.47 -0.15 15.62
N THR A 109 12.94 -0.30 16.84
CA THR A 109 12.25 -1.52 17.28
C THR A 109 10.79 -1.27 17.66
N ASP A 110 10.44 -0.03 18.01
CA ASP A 110 9.09 0.36 18.38
C ASP A 110 8.32 0.93 17.18
N TRP A 111 7.21 0.28 16.83
CA TRP A 111 6.33 0.75 15.76
C TRP A 111 5.71 2.11 16.03
N SER A 112 5.48 2.47 17.30
CA SER A 112 4.94 3.78 17.65
C SER A 112 5.87 4.92 17.20
N GLN A 113 7.19 4.72 17.33
CA GLN A 113 8.19 5.66 16.84
C GLN A 113 8.21 5.70 15.30
N VAL A 114 8.02 4.55 14.66
CA VAL A 114 8.02 4.45 13.20
C VAL A 114 6.83 5.20 12.61
N VAL A 115 5.62 4.84 13.03
CA VAL A 115 4.39 5.37 12.44
C VAL A 115 4.28 6.89 12.57
N THR A 116 4.79 7.47 13.67
CA THR A 116 4.80 8.92 13.87
C THR A 116 5.79 9.65 12.96
N ASN A 117 6.89 9.01 12.55
CA ASN A 117 7.94 9.66 11.76
C ASN A 117 7.91 9.30 10.26
N LEU A 118 7.05 8.37 9.82
CA LEU A 118 6.94 7.97 8.40
C LEU A 118 6.62 9.13 7.44
N GLY A 119 5.95 10.19 7.91
CA GLY A 119 5.56 11.32 7.06
C GLY A 119 4.36 11.02 6.13
N PHE A 120 3.69 9.88 6.29
CA PHE A 120 2.44 9.52 5.62
C PHE A 120 1.58 8.62 6.52
N THR A 121 0.35 8.31 6.09
CA THR A 121 -0.58 7.47 6.85
C THR A 121 -0.58 6.05 6.31
N VAL A 122 -0.34 5.06 7.18
CA VAL A 122 -0.35 3.65 6.78
C VAL A 122 -1.78 3.12 6.60
N TYR A 123 -2.03 2.40 5.51
CA TYR A 123 -3.32 1.85 5.10
C TYR A 123 -3.24 0.33 4.91
N LEU A 124 -3.79 -0.42 5.86
CA LEU A 124 -3.78 -1.89 5.84
C LEU A 124 -5.20 -2.48 5.79
N PRO A 125 -5.36 -3.74 5.35
CA PRO A 125 -6.62 -4.46 5.50
C PRO A 125 -6.99 -4.55 6.98
N GLY A 126 -8.27 -4.38 7.33
CA GLY A 126 -8.71 -4.58 8.72
C GLY A 126 -8.64 -6.06 9.15
N THR A 127 -8.84 -6.96 8.20
CA THR A 127 -8.82 -8.41 8.40
C THR A 127 -8.20 -9.13 7.20
N LEU A 128 -7.70 -10.33 7.42
CA LEU A 128 -7.24 -11.26 6.39
C LEU A 128 -7.81 -12.67 6.65
N PRO A 129 -7.89 -13.53 5.62
CA PRO A 129 -8.40 -14.89 5.81
C PRO A 129 -7.66 -15.64 6.91
N ARG A 130 -8.38 -16.40 7.74
CA ARG A 130 -7.78 -17.30 8.73
C ARG A 130 -6.74 -18.22 8.09
N ASN A 131 -5.67 -18.53 8.83
CA ASN A 131 -4.46 -19.22 8.37
C ASN A 131 -3.55 -18.39 7.46
N THR A 132 -3.85 -17.11 7.25
CA THR A 132 -2.83 -16.16 6.79
C THR A 132 -1.75 -16.00 7.86
N CYS A 133 -0.51 -15.80 7.43
CA CYS A 133 0.60 -15.49 8.33
C CYS A 133 1.42 -14.31 7.81
N LEU A 134 1.99 -13.54 8.74
CA LEU A 134 2.86 -12.42 8.45
C LEU A 134 4.25 -12.91 8.08
N VAL A 135 4.77 -12.46 6.94
CA VAL A 135 6.08 -12.87 6.40
C VAL A 135 7.16 -11.87 6.82
N SER A 136 6.88 -10.58 6.64
CA SER A 136 7.86 -9.52 6.83
C SER A 136 7.18 -8.17 7.01
N ALA A 137 7.76 -7.31 7.85
CA ALA A 137 7.43 -5.89 7.91
C ALA A 137 8.72 -5.06 7.91
N GLN A 138 8.78 -4.03 7.06
CA GLN A 138 9.95 -3.18 6.92
C GLN A 138 9.52 -1.73 6.78
N ALA A 139 10.29 -0.81 7.34
CA ALA A 139 10.04 0.61 7.20
C ALA A 139 11.36 1.37 7.11
N ILE A 140 11.36 2.44 6.33
CA ILE A 140 12.45 3.40 6.27
C ILE A 140 11.87 4.78 6.54
N ILE A 141 12.52 5.51 7.42
CA ILE A 141 12.18 6.86 7.83
C ILE A 141 13.30 7.78 7.36
N HIS A 142 12.93 8.99 6.92
CA HIS A 142 13.85 10.03 6.49
C HIS A 142 14.81 9.61 5.35
N ASP A 143 14.37 8.72 4.45
CA ASP A 143 15.08 8.45 3.21
C ASP A 143 15.27 9.77 2.44
N PRO A 144 16.50 10.15 2.07
CA PRO A 144 16.79 11.46 1.46
C PRO A 144 16.19 11.62 0.06
N THR A 145 15.78 10.53 -0.59
CA THR A 145 15.27 10.51 -1.96
C THR A 145 13.74 10.39 -1.96
N PHE A 146 13.18 9.54 -1.11
CA PHE A 146 11.77 9.15 -1.15
C PHE A 146 10.98 9.52 0.12
N GLY A 147 11.65 10.04 1.16
CA GLY A 147 11.03 10.35 2.45
C GLY A 147 10.80 9.11 3.29
N GLY A 148 9.54 8.74 3.52
CA GLY A 148 9.19 7.52 4.25
C GLY A 148 8.81 6.38 3.32
N SER A 149 9.03 5.14 3.74
CA SER A 149 8.42 3.97 3.10
C SER A 149 8.07 2.89 4.11
N PHE A 150 7.02 2.13 3.81
CA PHE A 150 6.57 0.98 4.60
C PHE A 150 6.24 -0.19 3.68
N LEU A 151 6.71 -1.38 4.00
CA LEU A 151 6.49 -2.61 3.24
C LEU A 151 6.07 -3.71 4.19
N ILE A 152 4.94 -4.36 3.91
CA ILE A 152 4.45 -5.50 4.67
C ILE A 152 3.96 -6.61 3.76
N GLY A 153 4.25 -7.86 4.12
CA GLY A 153 3.95 -9.03 3.30
C GLY A 153 3.30 -10.15 4.10
N TYR A 154 2.29 -10.78 3.52
CA TYR A 154 1.54 -11.88 4.10
C TYR A 154 1.56 -13.10 3.16
N LEU A 155 1.52 -14.29 3.74
CA LEU A 155 1.27 -15.55 3.02
C LEU A 155 -0.16 -15.97 3.30
N LEU A 156 -0.97 -16.04 2.25
CA LEU A 156 -2.38 -16.42 2.30
C LEU A 156 -2.53 -17.96 2.44
N PRO A 157 -3.73 -18.46 2.77
CA PRO A 157 -3.97 -19.89 3.01
C PRO A 157 -3.73 -20.78 1.78
N ASP A 158 -3.79 -20.22 0.57
CA ASP A 158 -3.47 -20.91 -0.69
C ASP A 158 -1.99 -20.82 -1.07
N HIS A 159 -1.14 -20.44 -0.12
CA HIS A 159 0.30 -20.25 -0.28
C HIS A 159 0.69 -19.16 -1.30
N THR A 160 -0.25 -18.31 -1.71
CA THR A 160 0.05 -17.10 -2.46
C THR A 160 0.42 -15.96 -1.52
N SER A 161 1.28 -15.05 -1.96
CA SER A 161 1.65 -13.87 -1.18
C SER A 161 0.81 -12.66 -1.58
N ILE A 162 0.51 -11.81 -0.60
CA ILE A 162 0.07 -10.43 -0.84
C ILE A 162 1.02 -9.46 -0.14
N THR A 163 1.47 -8.43 -0.83
CA THR A 163 2.35 -7.39 -0.28
C THR A 163 1.74 -6.01 -0.44
N PHE A 164 1.99 -5.16 0.54
CA PHE A 164 1.60 -3.75 0.57
C PHE A 164 2.88 -2.93 0.70
N SER A 165 3.14 -2.08 -0.28
CA SER A 165 4.24 -1.11 -0.27
C SER A 165 3.64 0.29 -0.28
N GLU A 166 3.98 1.10 0.71
CA GLU A 166 3.38 2.39 0.96
C GLU A 166 4.44 3.48 1.07
N ALA A 167 4.15 4.64 0.50
CA ALA A 167 5.02 5.80 0.51
C ALA A 167 4.19 7.09 0.33
N PRO A 168 4.74 8.28 0.63
CA PRO A 168 4.09 9.55 0.30
C PRO A 168 3.77 9.65 -1.20
N VAL A 169 2.66 10.29 -1.53
CA VAL A 169 2.33 10.57 -2.94
C VAL A 169 3.34 11.56 -3.53
N THR A 170 4.07 11.13 -4.55
CA THR A 170 5.01 11.97 -5.31
C THR A 170 4.51 12.33 -6.71
N SER A 171 3.50 11.63 -7.21
CA SER A 171 2.91 11.80 -8.54
C SER A 171 1.46 12.28 -8.47
N GLN A 172 1.03 13.06 -9.47
CA GLN A 172 -0.35 13.55 -9.57
C GLN A 172 -1.34 12.46 -10.00
N ASN A 173 -0.88 11.36 -10.60
CA ASN A 173 -1.77 10.26 -10.97
C ASN A 173 -2.02 9.36 -9.75
N THR A 174 -3.20 9.54 -9.17
CA THR A 174 -3.67 8.87 -7.96
C THR A 174 -4.64 7.72 -8.23
N SER A 175 -5.00 7.51 -9.51
CA SER A 175 -5.97 6.50 -9.90
C SER A 175 -5.46 5.08 -9.64
N PHE A 176 -6.39 4.18 -9.29
CA PHE A 176 -6.08 2.77 -9.13
C PHE A 176 -5.86 2.13 -10.50
N ALA A 177 -4.67 1.60 -10.73
CA ALA A 177 -4.28 0.94 -11.97
C ALA A 177 -3.46 -0.32 -11.67
N CYS A 178 -3.66 -1.36 -12.48
CA CYS A 178 -2.97 -2.63 -12.36
C CYS A 178 -2.23 -2.98 -13.64
N TYR A 179 -1.11 -3.67 -13.49
CA TYR A 179 -0.41 -4.32 -14.59
C TYR A 179 0.01 -5.73 -14.18
N ILE A 180 0.11 -6.60 -15.18
CA ILE A 180 0.62 -7.96 -14.98
C ILE A 180 2.14 -7.90 -14.94
N SER A 181 2.74 -8.38 -13.85
CA SER A 181 4.17 -8.63 -13.78
C SER A 181 4.45 -10.04 -14.27
N ASN A 182 5.18 -10.14 -15.38
CA ASN A 182 5.64 -11.43 -15.94
C ASN A 182 6.79 -12.05 -15.12
N SER A 183 7.09 -11.52 -13.94
CA SER A 183 8.17 -12.00 -13.08
C SER A 183 7.77 -13.29 -12.36
N THR A 184 8.32 -14.42 -12.82
CA THR A 184 8.22 -15.74 -12.19
C THR A 184 9.20 -15.94 -11.02
N SER A 185 9.61 -14.89 -10.31
CA SER A 185 10.53 -15.03 -9.17
C SER A 185 10.32 -13.94 -8.12
N GLY A 186 9.45 -14.22 -7.16
CA GLY A 186 9.38 -13.52 -5.87
C GLY A 186 10.23 -14.26 -4.84
N ALA A 187 11.55 -14.25 -5.03
CA ALA A 187 12.50 -14.56 -3.97
C ALA A 187 13.50 -13.42 -3.92
N LEU A 188 13.59 -12.74 -2.77
CA LEU A 188 14.72 -11.90 -2.42
C LEU A 188 15.97 -12.79 -2.36
N SER A 189 16.58 -13.05 -3.51
CA SER A 189 17.88 -13.72 -3.60
C SER A 189 18.95 -12.66 -3.78
N GLN A 190 19.38 -12.09 -2.66
CA GLN A 190 20.69 -11.49 -2.57
C GLN A 190 21.71 -12.64 -2.61
N LYS A 191 22.27 -12.93 -3.79
CA LYS A 191 23.50 -13.72 -3.88
C LYS A 191 24.29 -13.35 -5.13
N ASN A 192 25.28 -12.50 -4.96
CA ASN A 192 26.39 -12.39 -5.87
C ASN A 192 27.17 -13.72 -5.78
N GLY A 193 26.97 -14.61 -6.74
CA GLY A 193 27.60 -15.91 -6.78
C GLY A 193 27.17 -16.68 -8.02
N THR A 194 28.11 -16.86 -8.94
CA THR A 194 28.02 -17.68 -10.14
C THR A 194 27.32 -19.02 -9.85
N PRO A 195 26.32 -19.45 -10.65
CA PRO A 195 25.55 -20.64 -10.33
C PRO A 195 26.37 -21.92 -10.59
N PRO A 196 26.43 -22.88 -9.65
CA PRO A 196 26.77 -24.25 -10.00
C PRO A 196 25.61 -24.86 -10.78
N ALA A 197 25.93 -25.47 -11.92
CA ALA A 197 24.98 -26.23 -12.72
C ALA A 197 24.38 -27.39 -11.88
N GLY A 198 23.05 -27.51 -11.84
CA GLY A 198 22.42 -28.77 -11.45
C GLY A 198 21.32 -28.78 -10.38
N THR A 199 20.61 -27.69 -10.10
CA THR A 199 19.35 -27.76 -9.29
C THR A 199 18.10 -27.65 -10.18
N PRO A 200 17.09 -28.53 -10.00
CA PRO A 200 15.90 -28.54 -10.84
C PRO A 200 15.14 -27.22 -10.68
N GLN A 201 15.03 -26.51 -11.80
CA GLN A 201 14.18 -25.34 -11.96
C GLN A 201 12.74 -25.76 -11.62
N ALA A 202 12.18 -25.17 -10.56
CA ALA A 202 10.79 -25.40 -10.20
C ALA A 202 9.89 -25.04 -11.39
N THR A 203 9.32 -26.06 -12.02
CA THR A 203 8.34 -25.90 -13.08
C THR A 203 7.14 -25.18 -12.50
N ALA A 204 6.85 -23.97 -13.00
CA ALA A 204 5.65 -23.24 -12.62
C ALA A 204 4.44 -24.14 -12.92
N SER A 205 3.60 -24.38 -11.91
CA SER A 205 2.39 -25.16 -12.09
C SER A 205 1.46 -24.42 -13.07
N PRO A 206 0.90 -25.08 -14.09
CA PRO A 206 0.08 -24.44 -15.14
C PRO A 206 -1.25 -23.83 -14.65
N THR A 207 -1.52 -23.87 -13.34
CA THR A 207 -2.79 -23.39 -12.73
C THR A 207 -2.63 -22.07 -11.96
N GLN A 208 -1.45 -21.47 -11.90
CA GLN A 208 -1.20 -20.34 -11.02
C GLN A 208 -1.48 -18.99 -11.70
N LEU A 209 -2.36 -18.17 -11.11
CA LEU A 209 -2.66 -16.82 -11.64
C LEU A 209 -1.37 -15.97 -11.77
N PRO A 210 -1.31 -15.08 -12.77
CA PRO A 210 -0.19 -14.17 -12.93
C PRO A 210 -0.08 -13.21 -11.73
N LEU A 211 1.14 -12.75 -11.44
CA LEU A 211 1.36 -11.74 -10.42
C LEU A 211 0.81 -10.41 -10.93
N GLN A 212 -0.19 -9.88 -10.26
CA GLN A 212 -0.70 -8.54 -10.50
C GLN A 212 0.04 -7.56 -9.59
N VAL A 213 0.40 -6.40 -10.13
CA VAL A 213 0.88 -5.25 -9.36
C VAL A 213 -0.08 -4.10 -9.61
N CYS A 214 -0.72 -3.63 -8.54
CA CYS A 214 -1.69 -2.56 -8.58
C CYS A 214 -1.21 -1.39 -7.74
N SER A 215 -1.36 -0.17 -8.24
CA SER A 215 -1.02 1.05 -7.51
C SER A 215 -2.20 2.00 -7.50
N GLY A 216 -2.40 2.70 -6.39
CA GLY A 216 -3.33 3.81 -6.29
C GLY A 216 -2.96 4.69 -5.10
N ALA A 217 -3.57 5.87 -4.99
CA ALA A 217 -3.37 6.72 -3.82
C ALA A 217 -4.62 6.76 -2.92
N LYS A 218 -4.38 6.73 -1.61
CA LYS A 218 -5.39 6.95 -0.57
C LYS A 218 -4.94 8.16 0.25
N ALA A 219 -5.70 9.25 0.14
CA ALA A 219 -5.30 10.57 0.63
C ALA A 219 -3.88 10.94 0.15
N SER A 220 -2.93 11.17 1.05
CA SER A 220 -1.54 11.53 0.76
C SER A 220 -0.59 10.33 0.66
N THR A 221 -1.11 9.09 0.64
CA THR A 221 -0.30 7.86 0.63
C THR A 221 -0.51 7.10 -0.66
N ASN A 222 0.57 6.79 -1.38
CA ASN A 222 0.57 5.85 -2.48
C ASN A 222 0.67 4.43 -1.92
N VAL A 223 -0.20 3.53 -2.36
CA VAL A 223 -0.20 2.13 -1.97
C VAL A 223 -0.03 1.28 -3.21
N VAL A 224 1.01 0.45 -3.20
CA VAL A 224 1.28 -0.57 -4.22
C VAL A 224 1.00 -1.94 -3.62
N LEU A 225 0.06 -2.64 -4.22
CA LEU A 225 -0.36 -3.99 -3.90
C LEU A 225 0.26 -4.96 -4.90
N SER A 226 0.79 -6.08 -4.43
CA SER A 226 1.17 -7.17 -5.33
C SER A 226 0.63 -8.51 -4.83
N ALA A 227 -0.05 -9.27 -5.70
CA ALA A 227 -0.55 -10.61 -5.40
C ALA A 227 -0.88 -11.40 -6.67
N ARG A 228 -0.92 -12.73 -6.55
CA ARG A 228 -1.42 -13.64 -7.62
C ARG A 228 -2.93 -13.80 -7.53
N ARG A 229 -3.67 -12.71 -7.74
CA ARG A 229 -5.13 -12.62 -7.61
C ARG A 229 -5.73 -11.89 -8.81
N SER A 230 -7.06 -11.85 -8.92
CA SER A 230 -7.72 -11.04 -9.92
C SER A 230 -7.59 -9.54 -9.60
N ILE A 231 -7.77 -8.69 -10.60
CA ILE A 231 -7.73 -7.23 -10.45
C ILE A 231 -8.87 -6.77 -9.53
N GLU A 232 -10.05 -7.37 -9.67
CA GLU A 232 -11.25 -7.04 -8.87
C GLU A 232 -11.01 -7.33 -7.39
N TYR A 233 -10.33 -8.44 -7.07
CA TYR A 233 -9.94 -8.76 -5.71
C TYR A 233 -8.99 -7.70 -5.14
N LEU A 234 -7.95 -7.32 -5.88
CA LEU A 234 -6.99 -6.30 -5.42
C LEU A 234 -7.63 -4.92 -5.29
N GLN A 235 -8.55 -4.58 -6.19
CA GLN A 235 -9.32 -3.34 -6.09
C GLN A 235 -10.20 -3.33 -4.84
N HIS A 236 -10.88 -4.45 -4.53
CA HIS A 236 -11.67 -4.57 -3.30
C HIS A 236 -10.81 -4.45 -2.05
N VAL A 237 -9.63 -5.09 -2.03
CA VAL A 237 -8.67 -4.93 -0.92
C VAL A 237 -8.26 -3.47 -0.77
N PHE A 238 -7.93 -2.79 -1.88
CA PHE A 238 -7.53 -1.38 -1.88
C PHE A 238 -8.63 -0.45 -1.32
N THR A 239 -9.88 -0.63 -1.74
CA THR A 239 -10.99 0.24 -1.31
C THR A 239 -11.36 0.04 0.16
N THR A 240 -11.07 -1.13 0.73
CA THR A 240 -11.38 -1.50 2.11
C THR A 240 -10.24 -1.25 3.09
N LEU A 241 -9.10 -0.70 2.64
CA LEU A 241 -7.97 -0.38 3.52
C LEU A 241 -8.35 0.65 4.59
N GLN A 242 -7.90 0.39 5.81
CA GLN A 242 -8.18 1.17 7.00
C GLN A 242 -6.89 1.79 7.55
N THR A 243 -7.02 2.90 8.25
CA THR A 243 -5.92 3.51 9.01
C THR A 243 -5.88 2.94 10.42
N ASN A 244 -4.78 3.15 11.14
CA ASN A 244 -4.63 2.77 12.56
C ASN A 244 -4.91 1.29 12.85
N VAL A 245 -4.70 0.42 11.86
CA VAL A 245 -4.87 -1.03 12.05
C VAL A 245 -3.74 -1.56 12.92
N THR A 246 -4.10 -2.22 14.01
CA THR A 246 -3.12 -2.95 14.83
C THR A 246 -2.73 -4.22 14.07
N TRP A 247 -1.50 -4.26 13.56
CA TRP A 247 -1.05 -5.32 12.65
C TRP A 247 0.04 -6.22 13.22
N ILE A 248 0.74 -5.78 14.26
CA ILE A 248 1.79 -6.57 14.89
C ILE A 248 1.13 -7.71 15.67
N PRO A 249 1.42 -8.99 15.34
CA PRO A 249 0.92 -10.13 16.11
C PRO A 249 1.16 -9.98 17.61
N ALA A 250 0.14 -10.28 18.41
CA ALA A 250 0.34 -10.46 19.85
C ALA A 250 1.30 -11.65 20.08
N THR A 251 2.29 -11.45 20.95
CA THR A 251 3.26 -12.50 21.34
C THR A 251 2.61 -13.58 22.18
#